data_AF-A0A8G2FHS8-F1
#
_entry.id   AF-A0A8G2FHS8-F1
#
_cell.length_a   1.000
_cell.length_b   1.000
_cell.length_c   1.000
_cell.angle_alpha   90.00
_cell.angle_beta   90.00
_cell.angle_gamma   90.00
#
_symmetry.space_group_name_H-M   'P 1'
#
loop_
_entity.id
_entity.type
_entity.pdbx_description
1 polymer ?
#
loop_
_entity_poly.entity_id
_entity_poly.type
_entity_poly.pdbx_seq_one_letter_code
_entity_poly.pdbx_strand_id
1 'polypeptide(L)'
;MTMDKTSAAYRWTKFVAGLAIFWSFTYVICPAITASSEDFTTMAKFIDDSGIETGEFYYTDIEVCGEADLGARSTFEHMPRSMNVVAK
;
A
#
# COMPACT_ATOMS: atom_id res chain seq x y z
N MET A 1 11.03 -10.65 -39.90
CA MET A 1 11.58 -9.29 -40.01
C MET A 1 12.41 -9.01 -38.76
N THR A 2 13.72 -9.26 -38.80
CA THR A 2 14.61 -9.01 -37.67
C THR A 2 14.96 -7.53 -37.65
N MET A 3 14.32 -6.77 -36.78
CA MET A 3 14.57 -5.34 -36.63
C MET A 3 15.95 -5.14 -35.98
N ASP A 4 16.80 -4.34 -36.60
CA ASP A 4 18.16 -4.07 -36.12
C ASP A 4 18.11 -3.41 -34.73
N LYS A 5 18.75 -4.05 -33.74
CA LYS A 5 18.65 -3.68 -32.32
C LYS A 5 19.35 -2.37 -31.99
N THR A 6 20.28 -1.93 -32.83
CA THR A 6 20.99 -0.64 -32.72
C THR A 6 20.23 0.50 -33.38
N SER A 7 19.21 0.21 -34.20
CA SER A 7 18.40 1.22 -34.87
C SER A 7 17.65 2.08 -33.85
N ALA A 8 17.69 3.40 -34.04
CA ALA A 8 16.94 4.34 -33.21
C ALA A 8 15.43 4.02 -33.22
N ALA A 9 14.88 3.56 -34.35
CA ALA A 9 13.48 3.16 -34.46
C ALA A 9 13.13 1.96 -33.56
N TYR A 10 14.05 1.00 -33.41
CA TYR A 10 13.87 -0.13 -32.50
C TYR A 10 13.85 0.32 -31.03
N ARG A 11 14.73 1.26 -30.67
CA ARG A 11 14.79 1.80 -29.30
C ARG A 11 13.55 2.62 -28.94
N TRP A 12 13.08 3.46 -29.87
CA TRP A 12 11.87 4.26 -29.67
C TRP A 12 10.61 3.40 -29.56
N THR A 13 10.48 2.37 -30.39
CA THR A 13 9.33 1.45 -30.29
C THR A 13 9.34 0.69 -28.96
N LYS A 14 10.50 0.26 -28.45
CA LYS A 14 10.61 -0.32 -27.10
C LYS A 14 10.23 0.66 -25.99
N PHE A 15 10.68 1.90 -26.09
CA PHE A 15 10.33 2.94 -25.12
C PHE A 15 8.83 3.22 -25.09
N VAL A 16 8.22 3.45 -26.26
CA VAL A 16 6.78 3.70 -26.38
C VAL A 16 5.97 2.47 -25.95
N ALA A 17 6.41 1.27 -26.28
CA ALA A 17 5.75 0.04 -25.82
C ALA A 17 5.81 -0.07 -24.28
N GLY A 18 6.95 0.21 -23.66
CA GLY A 18 7.08 0.24 -22.20
C GLY A 18 6.16 1.30 -21.57
N LEU A 19 6.14 2.51 -22.12
CA LEU A 19 5.26 3.58 -21.66
C LEU A 19 3.78 3.19 -21.77
N ALA A 20 3.39 2.57 -22.88
CA ALA A 20 2.01 2.10 -23.09
C ALA A 20 1.62 1.00 -22.10
N ILE A 21 2.55 0.09 -21.76
CA ILE A 21 2.32 -0.93 -20.72
C ILE A 21 2.08 -0.27 -19.36
N PHE A 22 2.95 0.66 -18.93
CA PHE A 22 2.74 1.35 -17.65
C PHE A 22 1.46 2.17 -17.64
N TRP A 23 1.19 2.90 -18.73
CA TRP A 23 -0.02 3.71 -18.86
C TRP A 23 -1.29 2.86 -18.79
N SER A 24 -1.34 1.75 -19.54
CA SER A 24 -2.48 0.84 -19.51
C SER A 24 -2.65 0.16 -18.15
N PHE A 25 -1.55 -0.20 -17.50
CA PHE A 25 -1.60 -0.78 -16.16
C PHE A 25 -2.22 0.19 -15.15
N THR A 26 -1.73 1.42 -15.11
CA THR A 26 -2.18 2.44 -14.15
C THR A 26 -3.61 2.91 -14.41
N TYR A 27 -3.97 3.19 -15.67
CA TYR A 27 -5.24 3.87 -15.98
C TYR A 27 -6.36 2.95 -16.45
N VAL A 28 -6.07 1.68 -16.73
CA VAL A 28 -7.08 0.71 -17.20
C VAL A 28 -7.15 -0.50 -16.28
N ILE A 29 -6.02 -1.16 -16.03
CA ILE A 29 -6.02 -2.42 -15.26
C ILE A 29 -6.33 -2.17 -13.78
N CYS A 30 -5.64 -1.22 -13.13
CA CYS A 30 -5.90 -0.93 -11.71
C CYS A 30 -7.36 -0.51 -11.44
N PRO A 31 -7.96 0.43 -12.20
CA PRO A 31 -9.37 0.77 -12.03
C PRO A 31 -10.31 -0.41 -12.28
N ALA A 32 -10.01 -1.28 -13.25
CA ALA A 32 -10.81 -2.47 -13.52
C ALA A 32 -10.76 -3.48 -12.36
N ILE A 33 -9.61 -3.63 -11.69
CA ILE A 33 -9.48 -4.47 -10.49
C ILE A 33 -10.28 -3.88 -9.34
N THR A 34 -10.18 -2.58 -9.09
CA THR A 34 -10.99 -1.91 -8.05
C THR A 34 -12.49 -2.09 -8.30
N ALA A 35 -12.92 -1.97 -9.55
CA ALA A 35 -14.32 -2.19 -9.93
C ALA A 35 -14.77 -3.66 -9.91
N SER A 36 -13.83 -4.61 -9.80
CA SER A 36 -14.17 -6.05 -9.78
C SER A 36 -14.65 -6.55 -8.41
N SER A 37 -14.42 -5.77 -7.34
CA SER A 37 -14.85 -6.12 -5.99
C SER A 37 -15.56 -4.94 -5.33
N GLU A 38 -16.69 -5.25 -4.69
CA GLU A 38 -17.47 -4.29 -3.92
C GLU A 38 -16.69 -3.78 -2.70
N ASP A 39 -15.82 -4.62 -2.11
CA ASP A 39 -14.97 -4.24 -0.98
C ASP A 39 -13.94 -3.16 -1.38
N PHE A 40 -13.28 -3.34 -2.53
CA PHE A 40 -12.32 -2.34 -3.03
C PHE A 40 -13.01 -1.05 -3.41
N THR A 41 -14.20 -1.13 -4.00
CA THR A 41 -15.01 0.04 -4.33
C THR A 41 -15.46 0.78 -3.07
N THR A 42 -15.87 0.06 -2.03
CA THR A 42 -16.28 0.63 -0.73
C THR A 42 -15.11 1.34 -0.06
N MET A 43 -13.93 0.71 -0.04
CA MET A 43 -12.73 1.32 0.52
C MET A 43 -12.29 2.56 -0.26
N ALA A 44 -12.26 2.48 -1.60
CA ALA A 44 -11.91 3.62 -2.45
C ALA A 44 -12.87 4.80 -2.24
N LYS A 45 -14.17 4.53 -2.16
CA LYS A 45 -15.18 5.56 -1.87
C LYS A 45 -14.99 6.18 -0.49
N PHE A 46 -14.70 5.38 0.53
CA PHE A 46 -14.41 5.91 1.87
C PHE A 46 -13.19 6.84 1.85
N ILE A 47 -12.12 6.47 1.15
CA ILE A 47 -10.92 7.28 0.97
C ILE A 47 -11.26 8.64 0.33
N ASP A 48 -12.02 8.62 -0.77
CA ASP A 48 -12.45 9.82 -1.47
C ASP A 48 -13.36 10.70 -0.60
N ASP A 49 -14.38 10.11 0.04
CA ASP A 49 -15.36 10.82 0.88
C ASP A 49 -14.72 11.43 2.14
N SER A 50 -13.67 10.80 2.67
CA SER A 50 -12.94 11.28 3.85
C SER A 50 -11.81 12.26 3.52
N GLY A 51 -11.54 12.50 2.23
CA GLY A 51 -10.46 13.37 1.78
C GLY A 51 -9.06 12.82 2.12
N ILE A 52 -8.91 11.49 2.16
CA ILE A 52 -7.62 10.84 2.40
C ILE A 52 -6.80 10.93 1.11
N GLU A 53 -5.76 11.76 1.14
CA GLU A 53 -4.82 11.88 0.03
C GLU A 53 -3.85 10.69 0.00
N THR A 54 -4.27 9.59 -0.64
CA THR A 54 -3.47 8.34 -0.71
C THR A 54 -2.12 8.47 -1.42
N GLY A 55 -1.93 9.53 -2.20
CA GLY A 55 -0.65 9.87 -2.82
C GLY A 55 0.32 10.61 -1.90
N GLU A 56 -0.19 11.25 -0.85
CA GLU A 56 0.63 11.82 0.20
C GLU A 56 0.89 10.73 1.25
N PHE A 57 2.09 10.16 1.20
CA PHE A 57 2.65 9.42 2.34
C PHE A 57 2.91 10.42 3.47
N TYR A 58 1.85 10.85 4.13
CA TYR A 58 1.99 11.29 5.50
C TYR A 58 2.45 10.06 6.26
N TYR A 59 3.63 10.14 6.87
CA TYR A 59 3.92 9.42 8.11
C TYR A 59 2.90 9.91 9.15
N THR A 60 1.62 9.61 8.94
CA THR A 60 0.66 9.64 10.02
C THR A 60 1.14 8.56 10.94
N ASP A 61 1.38 8.91 12.20
CA ASP A 61 1.82 8.05 13.28
C ASP A 61 0.86 6.87 13.55
N ILE A 62 0.11 6.35 12.56
CA ILE A 62 -0.74 5.18 12.63
C ILE A 62 0.09 3.96 13.02
N GLU A 63 1.30 3.80 12.46
CA GLU A 63 2.24 2.75 12.87
C GLU A 63 2.66 2.93 14.33
N VAL A 64 2.97 4.17 14.75
CA VAL A 64 3.34 4.51 16.13
C VAL A 64 2.17 4.33 17.10
N CYS A 65 0.94 4.65 16.70
CA CYS A 65 -0.28 4.40 17.46
C CYS A 65 -0.55 2.91 17.60
N GLY A 66 -0.26 2.12 16.55
CA GLY A 66 -0.33 0.66 16.58
C GLY A 66 0.68 0.06 17.56
N GLU A 67 1.93 0.52 17.53
CA GLU A 67 2.96 0.11 18.51
C GLU A 67 2.59 0.54 19.94
N ALA A 68 2.01 1.73 20.11
CA ALA A 68 1.56 2.21 21.41
C ALA A 68 0.38 1.40 21.96
N ASP A 69 -0.61 1.02 21.13
CA ASP A 69 -1.72 0.15 21.55
C ASP A 69 -1.21 -1.26 21.91
N LEU A 70 -0.33 -1.83 21.11
CA LEU A 70 0.30 -3.12 21.40
C LEU A 70 1.13 -3.08 22.69
N GLY A 71 1.91 -2.02 22.91
CA GLY A 71 2.68 -1.81 24.13
C GLY A 71 1.79 -1.62 25.37
N ALA A 72 0.70 -0.86 25.24
CA ALA A 72 -0.27 -0.67 26.31
C ALA A 72 -0.95 -1.99 26.70
N ARG A 73 -1.42 -2.76 25.72
CA ARG A 73 -2.03 -4.09 25.94
C ARG A 73 -1.06 -5.05 26.60
N SER A 74 0.17 -5.13 26.09
CA SER A 74 1.23 -5.97 26.66
C SER A 74 1.53 -5.60 28.11
N THR A 75 1.52 -4.31 28.45
CA THR A 75 1.74 -3.84 29.83
C THR A 75 0.63 -4.29 30.79
N PHE A 76 -0.63 -4.32 30.34
CA PHE A 76 -1.74 -4.83 31.14
C PHE A 76 -1.76 -6.36 31.22
N GLU A 77 -1.51 -7.04 30.10
CA GLU A 77 -1.50 -8.51 30.02
C GLU A 77 -0.31 -9.14 30.75
N HIS A 78 0.82 -8.44 30.77
CA HIS A 78 2.07 -8.87 31.39
C HIS A 78 2.55 -7.85 32.43
N MET A 79 1.65 -7.45 33.33
CA MET A 79 2.04 -6.59 34.45
C MET A 79 3.23 -7.20 35.20
N PRO A 80 4.23 -6.38 35.60
CA PRO A 80 5.34 -6.84 36.41
C PRO A 80 4.78 -7.35 37.74
N ARG A 81 4.69 -8.67 37.87
CA ARG A 81 4.35 -9.30 39.16
C ARG A 81 5.57 -9.20 40.05
N SER A 82 5.40 -8.56 41.20
CA SER A 82 6.35 -8.64 42.30
C SER A 82 6.67 -10.10 42.61
N MET A 83 7.95 -10.45 42.64
CA MET A 83 8.45 -11.78 43.01
C MET A 83 8.12 -12.20 44.46
N ASN A 84 7.44 -11.33 45.23
CA ASN A 84 7.08 -11.59 46.62
C ASN A 84 5.71 -12.27 46.82
N VAL A 85 4.96 -12.60 45.75
CA VAL A 85 3.63 -13.24 45.89
C VAL A 85 3.71 -14.78 45.98
N VAL A 86 4.89 -15.39 45.77
CA VAL A 86 5.08 -16.86 45.84
C VAL A 86 5.60 -17.33 47.21
N ALA A 87 5.91 -16.42 48.13
CA ALA A 87 6.41 -16.74 49.46
C ALA A 87 5.31 -16.61 50.53
N LYS A 88 4.28 -17.45 50.47
CA LYS A 88 3.43 -17.81 51.61
C LYS A 88 2.91 -19.23 51.47
#